data_AF-A0A5B0SWI1-F1
#
_entry.id   AF-A0A5B0SWI1-F1
#
_cell.length_a   1.000
_cell.length_b   1.000
_cell.length_c   1.000
_cell.angle_alpha   90.00
_cell.angle_beta   90.00
_cell.angle_gamma   90.00
#
_symmetry.space_group_name_H-M   'P 1'
#
loop_
_entity.id
_entity.type
_entity.pdbx_description
1 polymer ?
#
loop_
_entity_poly.entity_id
_entity_poly.type
_entity_poly.pdbx_seq_one_letter_code
_entity_poly.pdbx_strand_id
1 'polypeptide(L)'
;MPLTETEWMEHHQQFGTQSIETMSIKDYRRALEEEAFFWDEPHGFVVHTISGERIVTNTEQLDALLEHLERYRNKLPSPLK
;
A
#
# COMPACT_ATOMS: atom_id res chain seq x y z
N MET A 1 1.21 13.77 -13.45
CA MET A 1 2.19 13.15 -14.36
C MET A 1 2.33 11.70 -13.92
N PRO A 2 2.34 10.71 -14.83
CA PRO A 2 2.65 9.34 -14.43
C PRO A 2 4.07 9.28 -13.86
N LEU A 3 4.30 8.47 -12.81
CA LEU A 3 5.64 8.26 -12.27
C LEU A 3 6.59 7.75 -13.35
N THR A 4 7.81 8.25 -13.32
CA THR A 4 8.91 7.83 -14.18
C THR A 4 9.48 6.49 -13.70
N GLU A 5 10.06 5.71 -14.62
CA GLU A 5 10.74 4.45 -14.30
C GLU A 5 11.84 4.65 -13.23
N THR A 6 12.47 5.82 -13.20
CA THR A 6 13.47 6.19 -12.19
C THR A 6 12.88 6.31 -10.79
N GLU A 7 11.74 7.01 -10.64
CA GLU A 7 11.06 7.13 -9.33
C GLU A 7 10.57 5.77 -8.82
N TRP A 8 10.15 4.89 -9.75
CA TRP A 8 9.80 3.51 -9.44
C TRP A 8 11.03 2.72 -8.94
N MET A 9 12.17 2.81 -9.62
CA MET A 9 13.40 2.15 -9.19
C MET A 9 13.94 2.70 -7.87
N GLU A 10 13.90 4.01 -7.64
CA GLU A 10 14.35 4.65 -6.39
C GLU A 10 13.47 4.22 -5.21
N HIS A 11 12.15 4.19 -5.39
CA HIS A 11 11.22 3.64 -4.41
C HIS A 11 11.51 2.16 -4.13
N HIS A 12 11.74 1.36 -5.17
CA HIS A 12 12.13 -0.06 -5.04
C HIS A 12 13.48 -0.25 -4.33
N GLN A 13 14.44 0.65 -4.54
CA GLN A 13 15.76 0.61 -3.92
C GLN A 13 15.72 1.05 -2.46
N GLN A 14 14.88 2.04 -2.12
CA GLN A 14 14.73 2.58 -0.78
C GLN A 14 13.93 1.64 0.14
N PHE A 15 12.80 1.13 -0.34
CA PHE A 15 11.92 0.26 0.45
C PHE A 15 12.18 -1.23 0.21
N GLY A 16 13.14 -1.56 -0.67
CA GLY A 16 13.71 -2.89 -0.84
C GLY A 16 12.64 -3.96 -0.88
N THR A 17 11.67 -3.85 -1.78
CA THR A 17 10.60 -4.84 -1.87
C THR A 17 11.22 -6.15 -2.36
N GLN A 18 11.56 -7.03 -1.43
CA GLN A 18 11.26 -8.44 -1.65
C GLN A 18 9.85 -8.51 -2.22
N SER A 19 9.64 -9.33 -3.26
CA SER A 19 8.29 -9.54 -3.80
C SER A 19 7.32 -9.65 -2.63
N ILE A 20 6.18 -8.95 -2.67
CA ILE A 20 5.17 -9.03 -1.58
C ILE A 20 4.85 -10.51 -1.27
N GLU A 21 5.00 -11.37 -2.29
CA GLU A 21 4.86 -12.82 -2.22
C GLU A 21 5.89 -13.54 -1.33
N THR A 22 7.09 -12.97 -1.14
CA THR A 22 8.19 -13.55 -0.34
C THR A 22 8.54 -12.74 0.92
N MET A 23 7.89 -11.60 1.11
CA MET A 23 8.12 -10.71 2.25
C MET A 23 7.59 -11.31 3.55
N SER A 24 8.33 -11.18 4.65
CA SER A 24 7.85 -11.58 5.97
C SER A 24 6.73 -10.63 6.44
N ILE A 25 5.80 -11.12 7.27
CA ILE A 25 4.75 -10.25 7.83
C ILE A 25 5.31 -9.09 8.68
N LYS A 26 6.50 -9.28 9.28
CA LYS A 26 7.17 -8.24 10.05
C LYS A 26 7.68 -7.13 9.13
N ASP A 27 8.29 -7.49 8.02
CA ASP A 27 8.78 -6.52 7.03
C ASP A 27 7.61 -5.84 6.29
N TYR A 28 6.52 -6.58 6.02
CA TYR A 28 5.31 -6.02 5.42
C TYR A 28 4.65 -4.97 6.33
N ARG A 29 4.58 -5.23 7.64
CA ARG A 29 4.08 -4.23 8.61
C ARG A 29 4.97 -3.00 8.68
N ARG A 30 6.30 -3.20 8.71
CA ARG A 30 7.25 -2.08 8.67
C ARG A 30 7.07 -1.26 7.39
N ALA A 31 6.89 -1.89 6.23
CA ALA A 31 6.65 -1.19 4.98
C ALA A 31 5.32 -0.39 4.97
N LEU A 32 4.28 -0.85 5.66
CA LEU A 32 3.06 -0.07 5.86
C LEU A 32 3.30 1.15 6.78
N GLU A 33 4.06 0.98 7.86
CA GLU A 33 4.42 2.07 8.79
C GLU A 33 5.36 3.10 8.16
N GLU A 34 6.24 2.66 7.25
CA GLU A 34 7.16 3.50 6.48
C GLU A 34 6.49 4.12 5.25
N GLU A 35 5.16 4.00 5.11
CA GLU A 35 4.35 4.58 4.03
C GLU A 35 4.80 4.14 2.62
N ALA A 36 5.41 2.95 2.51
CA ALA A 36 5.95 2.41 1.26
C ALA A 36 4.88 2.01 0.24
N PHE A 37 3.61 1.94 0.65
CA PHE A 37 2.49 1.63 -0.24
C PHE A 37 1.42 2.72 -0.24
N PHE A 38 1.15 3.29 0.93
CA PHE A 38 0.16 4.34 1.13
C PHE A 38 0.74 5.40 2.07
N TRP A 39 0.44 6.66 1.79
CA TRP A 39 0.79 7.77 2.67
C TRP A 39 -0.42 8.66 2.90
N ASP A 40 -0.45 9.28 4.08
CA ASP A 40 -1.48 10.25 4.44
C ASP A 40 -1.08 11.64 3.95
N GLU A 41 -1.89 12.17 3.03
CA GLU A 41 -1.69 13.52 2.51
C GLU A 41 -2.19 14.56 3.53
N PRO A 42 -1.46 15.68 3.73
CA PRO A 42 -1.80 16.72 4.70
C PRO A 42 -3.25 17.28 4.65
N HIS A 43 -3.98 17.12 3.56
CA HIS A 43 -5.39 17.52 3.43
C HIS A 43 -6.39 16.39 3.75
N GLY A 44 -5.94 15.25 4.29
CA GLY A 44 -6.79 14.16 4.78
C GLY A 44 -7.15 13.13 3.72
N PHE A 45 -6.28 12.90 2.73
CA PHE A 45 -6.47 11.90 1.69
C PHE A 45 -5.48 10.76 1.85
N VAL A 46 -5.90 9.52 1.55
CA VAL A 46 -4.97 8.39 1.42
C VAL A 46 -4.55 8.29 -0.03
N VAL A 47 -3.25 8.27 -0.27
CA VAL A 47 -2.67 8.24 -1.61
C VAL A 47 -1.78 7.00 -1.75
N HIS A 48 -1.91 6.29 -2.87
CA HIS A 48 -0.97 5.21 -3.19
C HIS A 48 0.38 5.83 -3.54
N THR A 49 1.42 5.50 -2.78
CA THR A 49 2.74 6.15 -2.83
C THR A 49 3.37 6.08 -4.23
N ILE A 50 3.16 4.96 -4.94
CA ILE A 50 3.79 4.73 -6.26
C ILE A 50 2.94 5.27 -7.43
N SER A 51 1.62 5.30 -7.35
CA SER A 51 0.80 5.83 -8.46
C SER A 51 0.43 7.30 -8.27
N GLY A 52 0.60 7.83 -7.06
CA GLY A 52 0.12 9.17 -6.68
C GLY A 52 -1.40 9.27 -6.74
N GLU A 53 -2.12 8.15 -6.88
CA GLU A 53 -3.57 8.14 -6.99
C GLU A 53 -4.20 8.25 -5.60
N ARG A 54 -5.14 9.18 -5.49
CA ARG A 54 -6.00 9.28 -4.30
C ARG A 54 -6.92 8.08 -4.28
N ILE A 55 -6.87 7.33 -3.18
CA ILE A 55 -7.66 6.12 -3.00
C ILE A 55 -8.95 6.46 -2.28
N VAL A 56 -8.87 7.25 -1.21
CA VAL A 56 -10.03 7.72 -0.46
C VAL A 56 -9.84 9.17 0.00
N THR A 57 -10.96 9.87 0.16
CA THR A 57 -10.99 11.29 0.53
C THR A 57 -11.81 11.63 1.76
N ASN A 58 -12.53 10.63 2.30
CA ASN A 58 -13.32 10.77 3.52
C ASN A 58 -13.52 9.40 4.17
N THR A 59 -14.07 9.41 5.39
CA THR A 59 -14.29 8.19 6.20
C THR A 59 -15.26 7.21 5.55
N GLU A 60 -16.34 7.67 4.91
CA GLU A 60 -17.33 6.79 4.27
C GLU A 60 -16.70 5.98 3.11
N GLN A 61 -15.82 6.63 2.33
CA GLN A 61 -15.05 5.98 1.27
C GLN A 61 -14.03 4.99 1.84
N LEU A 62 -13.40 5.32 2.98
CA LEU A 62 -12.48 4.42 3.67
C LEU A 62 -13.21 3.17 4.19
N ASP A 63 -14.36 3.33 4.83
CA ASP A 63 -15.15 2.23 5.35
C ASP A 63 -15.63 1.30 4.21
N ALA A 64 -16.12 1.88 3.11
CA ALA A 64 -16.50 1.11 1.93
C ALA A 64 -15.32 0.35 1.29
N LEU A 65 -14.12 0.95 1.29
CA LEU A 65 -12.91 0.28 0.84
C LEU A 65 -12.53 -0.87 1.77
N LEU A 66 -12.56 -0.68 3.09
CA LEU A 66 -12.27 -1.73 4.06
C LEU A 66 -13.24 -2.91 3.94
N GLU A 67 -14.55 -2.65 3.80
CA GLU A 67 -15.55 -3.69 3.55
C GLU A 67 -15.28 -4.45 2.24
N HIS A 68 -14.80 -3.75 1.21
CA HIS A 68 -14.40 -4.39 -0.04
C HIS A 68 -13.16 -5.25 0.12
N LEU A 69 -12.12 -4.76 0.81
CA LEU A 69 -10.89 -5.49 1.09
C LEU A 69 -11.14 -6.73 1.97
N GLU A 70 -12.04 -6.64 2.94
CA GLU A 70 -12.40 -7.77 3.81
C GLU A 70 -13.00 -8.94 3.01
N ARG A 71 -13.70 -8.67 1.90
CA ARG A 71 -14.19 -9.73 1.00
C ARG A 71 -13.06 -10.47 0.29
N TYR A 72 -11.90 -9.85 0.10
CA TYR A 72 -10.72 -10.53 -0.44
C TYR A 72 -9.99 -11.38 0.60
N ARG A 73 -10.20 -11.13 1.90
CA ARG A 73 -9.58 -11.91 2.98
C ARG A 73 -9.80 -13.42 2.84
N ASN A 74 -11.01 -13.81 2.42
CA ASN A 74 -11.37 -15.22 2.21
C ASN A 74 -10.80 -15.82 0.92
N LYS A 75 -10.28 -14.99 0.01
CA LYS A 75 -9.69 -15.40 -1.27
C LYS A 75 -8.17 -15.47 -1.21
N LEU A 76 -7.56 -14.84 -0.22
CA LEU A 76 -6.12 -14.84 -0.03
C LEU A 76 -5.69 -16.06 0.80
N PRO A 77 -4.52 -16.65 0.50
CA PRO A 77 -3.99 -17.73 1.30
C PRO A 77 -3.76 -17.27 2.73
N SER A 78 -3.96 -18.18 3.68
CA SER A 78 -3.53 -17.92 5.07
C SER A 78 -2.02 -17.69 5.10
N PRO A 79 -1.52 -16.81 5.98
CA PRO A 79 -0.08 -16.56 6.10
C PRO A 79 0.67 -17.88 6.28
N LEU A 80 1.75 -18.09 5.53
CA LEU A 80 2.67 -19.19 5.77
C LEU A 80 3.30 -18.97 7.16
N LYS A 81 3.20 -19.99 8.03
CA LYS A 81 3.78 -19.98 9.39
C LYS A 81 5.29 -20.02 9.35
#